data_AF-A0A225DV90-F1
#
_entry.id   AF-A0A225DV90-F1
#
_cell.length_a   1.000
_cell.length_b   1.000
_cell.length_c   1.000
_cell.angle_alpha   90.00
_cell.angle_beta   90.00
_cell.angle_gamma   90.00
#
_symmetry.space_group_name_H-M   'P 1'
#
loop_
_entity.id
_entity.type
_entity.pdbx_description
1 polymer ?
#
loop_
_entity_poly.entity_id
_entity_poly.type
_entity_poly.pdbx_seq_one_letter_code
_entity_poly.pdbx_strand_id
1 'polypeptide(L)'
;MSQGAELSALLDRARAKGTDKQFREWVQKQPSCISGRFSEFLESGEGRCVAAHIRRAGESGTGFKGEYACVPMRQTEHIFQHQHGESRFGGKEFFDEQRVKYLRMWVES
;
A
#
# COMPACT_ATOMS: atom_id res chain seq x y z
N MET A 1 -9.09 -11.17 -18.07
CA MET A 1 -7.84 -11.52 -17.37
C MET A 1 -8.18 -11.84 -15.92
N SER A 2 -7.58 -12.86 -15.31
CA SER A 2 -7.76 -13.07 -13.87
C SER A 2 -7.05 -11.94 -13.10
N GLN A 3 -7.52 -11.61 -11.89
CA GLN A 3 -6.87 -10.60 -11.03
C GLN A 3 -5.36 -10.88 -10.85
N GLY A 4 -4.95 -12.16 -10.83
CA GLY A 4 -3.54 -12.55 -10.72
C GLY A 4 -2.69 -12.17 -11.94
N ALA A 5 -3.23 -12.31 -13.17
CA ALA A 5 -2.50 -11.95 -14.38
C ALA A 5 -2.27 -10.43 -14.49
N GLU A 6 -3.26 -9.65 -14.08
CA GLU A 6 -3.15 -8.19 -14.03
C GLU A 6 -2.11 -7.73 -13.01
N LEU A 7 -2.13 -8.29 -11.79
CA LEU A 7 -1.15 -7.96 -10.75
C LEU A 7 0.28 -8.27 -11.20
N SER A 8 0.50 -9.41 -11.86
CA SER A 8 1.82 -9.76 -12.39
C SER A 8 2.33 -8.73 -13.40
N ALA A 9 1.50 -8.34 -14.36
CA ALA A 9 1.87 -7.35 -15.38
C ALA A 9 2.18 -5.97 -14.77
N LEU A 10 1.44 -5.57 -13.73
CA LEU A 10 1.71 -4.33 -13.01
C LEU A 10 3.04 -4.39 -12.23
N LEU A 11 3.36 -5.53 -11.61
CA LEU A 11 4.62 -5.71 -10.90
C LEU A 11 5.83 -5.62 -11.83
N ASP A 12 5.75 -6.18 -13.04
CA ASP A 12 6.85 -6.10 -14.01
C ASP A 12 7.09 -4.65 -14.46
N ARG A 13 6.00 -3.90 -14.73
CA ARG A 13 6.10 -2.46 -15.04
C ARG A 13 6.63 -1.65 -13.87
N ALA A 14 6.24 -1.97 -12.64
CA ALA A 14 6.73 -1.29 -11.44
C ALA A 14 8.23 -1.51 -11.25
N ARG A 15 8.72 -2.76 -11.42
CA ARG A 15 10.15 -3.09 -11.37
C ARG A 15 10.96 -2.38 -12.46
N ALA A 16 10.40 -2.25 -13.66
CA ALA A 16 11.03 -1.50 -14.74
C ALA A 16 11.11 0.01 -14.45
N LYS A 17 10.15 0.55 -13.69
CA LYS A 17 10.09 1.97 -13.31
C LYS A 17 11.03 2.33 -12.16
N GLY A 18 11.09 1.52 -11.12
CA GLY A 18 11.89 1.81 -9.94
C GLY A 18 11.78 0.74 -8.88
N THR A 19 12.57 0.89 -7.82
CA THR A 19 12.67 -0.09 -6.71
C THR A 19 11.46 -0.05 -5.77
N ASP A 20 11.25 -1.13 -5.00
CA ASP A 20 10.24 -1.17 -3.91
C ASP A 20 10.43 -0.02 -2.91
N LYS A 21 11.68 0.36 -2.62
CA LYS A 21 11.99 1.49 -1.74
C LYS A 21 11.45 2.81 -2.32
N GLN A 22 11.67 3.08 -3.60
CA GLN A 22 11.17 4.28 -4.26
C GLN A 22 9.65 4.30 -4.32
N PHE A 23 9.03 3.15 -4.59
CA PHE A 23 7.57 3.01 -4.51
C PHE A 23 7.06 3.35 -3.11
N ARG A 24 7.70 2.82 -2.06
CA ARG A 24 7.32 3.10 -0.67
C ARG A 24 7.43 4.59 -0.32
N GLU A 25 8.52 5.23 -0.73
CA GLU A 25 8.72 6.67 -0.55
C GLU A 25 7.62 7.46 -1.28
N TRP A 26 7.25 7.05 -2.50
CA TRP A 26 6.15 7.64 -3.25
C TRP A 26 4.78 7.42 -2.59
N VAL A 27 4.52 6.21 -2.07
CA VAL A 27 3.29 5.86 -1.35
C VAL A 27 3.12 6.74 -0.11
N GLN A 28 4.18 6.99 0.64
CA GLN A 28 4.13 7.84 1.84
C GLN A 28 3.72 9.30 1.53
N LYS A 29 3.82 9.75 0.28
CA LYS A 29 3.39 11.08 -0.16
C LYS A 29 1.91 11.16 -0.54
N GLN A 30 1.21 10.04 -0.51
CA GLN A 30 -0.20 9.97 -0.86
C GLN A 30 -1.09 10.11 0.39
N PRO A 31 -2.31 10.68 0.26
CA PRO A 31 -3.27 10.71 1.35
C PRO A 31 -3.70 9.28 1.72
N SER A 32 -4.12 9.09 2.98
CA SER A 32 -4.57 7.79 3.47
C SER A 32 -5.63 7.18 2.57
N CYS A 33 -5.48 5.89 2.26
CA CYS A 33 -6.45 5.13 1.50
C CYS A 33 -7.77 4.89 2.27
N ILE A 34 -7.79 5.15 3.58
CA ILE A 34 -8.98 5.02 4.44
C ILE A 34 -9.75 6.33 4.51
N SER A 35 -9.08 7.43 4.88
CA SER A 35 -9.74 8.70 5.19
C SER A 35 -9.50 9.82 4.17
N GLY A 36 -8.60 9.63 3.21
CA GLY A 36 -8.17 10.67 2.28
C GLY A 36 -7.36 11.80 2.92
N ARG A 37 -6.87 11.60 4.16
CA ARG A 37 -6.12 12.60 4.93
C ARG A 37 -4.66 12.20 5.12
N PHE A 38 -3.80 13.20 5.32
CA PHE A 38 -2.41 12.98 5.73
C PHE A 38 -2.29 12.76 7.24
N SER A 39 -1.22 12.06 7.65
CA SER A 39 -0.89 11.86 9.06
C SER A 39 -0.24 13.11 9.65
N GLU A 40 0.65 13.73 8.88
CA GLU A 40 1.39 14.92 9.24
C GLU A 40 1.74 15.73 7.98
N PHE A 41 2.16 16.98 8.18
CA PHE A 41 2.72 17.83 7.15
C PHE A 41 4.12 18.25 7.58
N LEU A 42 5.09 18.11 6.68
CA LEU A 42 6.45 18.59 6.89
C LEU A 42 6.48 20.12 6.83
N GLU A 43 7.57 20.74 7.30
CA GLU A 43 7.77 22.20 7.18
C GLU A 43 7.70 22.70 5.73
N SER A 44 8.03 21.84 4.76
CA SER A 44 7.88 22.10 3.33
C SER A 44 6.42 22.16 2.84
N GLY A 45 5.45 21.86 3.71
CA GLY A 45 4.04 21.69 3.37
C GLY A 45 3.70 20.33 2.75
N GLU A 46 4.69 19.44 2.58
CA GLU A 46 4.47 18.12 2.00
C GLU A 46 3.75 17.19 2.98
N GLY A 47 2.60 16.66 2.58
CA GLY A 47 1.83 15.69 3.36
C GLY A 47 2.52 14.32 3.42
N ARG A 48 2.44 13.69 4.60
CA ARG A 48 3.01 12.36 4.84
C ARG A 48 2.03 11.41 5.52
N CYS A 49 2.04 10.18 5.02
CA CYS A 49 1.39 9.00 5.59
C CYS A 49 2.43 7.91 5.83
N VAL A 50 2.09 6.91 6.64
CA VAL A 50 2.92 5.70 6.75
C VAL A 50 2.62 4.71 5.63
N ALA A 51 3.63 3.95 5.24
CA ALA A 51 3.50 2.85 4.29
C ALA A 51 3.10 1.56 5.02
N ALA A 52 1.80 1.31 5.10
CA ALA A 52 1.24 0.10 5.70
C ALA A 52 1.43 -1.09 4.75
N HIS A 53 2.17 -2.10 5.18
CA HIS A 53 2.46 -3.27 4.34
C HIS A 53 1.30 -4.26 4.37
N ILE A 54 0.85 -4.66 3.19
CA ILE A 54 -0.18 -5.67 3.02
C ILE A 54 0.49 -7.03 3.07
N ARG A 55 0.15 -7.82 4.09
CA ARG A 55 0.72 -9.15 4.31
C ARG A 55 -0.31 -10.21 3.96
N ARG A 56 0.10 -11.22 3.20
CA ARG A 56 -0.75 -12.37 2.86
C ARG A 56 -0.03 -13.66 3.25
N ALA A 57 -0.78 -14.63 3.76
CA ALA A 57 -0.24 -15.95 4.04
C ALA A 57 -0.09 -16.67 2.69
N GLY A 58 1.08 -16.53 2.08
CA GLY A 58 1.40 -17.12 0.79
C GLY A 58 2.14 -18.44 0.91
N GLU A 59 3.26 -18.49 1.66
CA GLU A 59 4.23 -19.61 1.48
C GLU A 59 5.09 -19.95 2.71
N SER A 60 4.85 -19.42 3.93
CA SER A 60 5.75 -19.70 5.08
C SER A 60 5.12 -19.75 6.48
N GLY A 61 3.80 -19.89 6.61
CA GLY A 61 3.13 -19.94 7.93
C GLY A 61 3.19 -18.64 8.75
N THR A 62 3.91 -17.63 8.27
CA THR A 62 3.93 -16.25 8.76
C THR A 62 3.67 -15.30 7.58
N GLY A 63 2.90 -14.22 7.82
CA GLY A 63 2.44 -13.34 6.74
C GLY A 63 3.58 -12.79 5.88
N PHE A 64 3.61 -13.16 4.60
CA PHE A 64 4.61 -12.74 3.62
C PHE A 64 4.36 -11.29 3.21
N LYS A 65 5.43 -10.50 3.14
CA LYS A 65 5.41 -9.14 2.59
C LYS A 65 5.80 -9.24 1.11
N GLY A 66 4.84 -9.06 0.21
CA GLY A 66 5.14 -8.98 -1.22
C GLY A 66 5.87 -7.69 -1.59
N GLU A 67 6.57 -7.70 -2.71
CA GLU A 67 7.10 -6.48 -3.32
C GLU A 67 5.97 -5.55 -3.76
N TYR A 68 6.20 -4.25 -3.67
CA TYR A 68 5.26 -3.19 -4.03
C TYR A 68 3.87 -3.39 -3.38
N ALA A 69 3.87 -3.94 -2.16
CA ALA A 69 2.67 -4.32 -1.42
C ALA A 69 2.50 -3.43 -0.18
N CYS A 70 2.40 -2.13 -0.37
CA CYS A 70 2.06 -1.20 0.70
C CYS A 70 1.07 -0.12 0.23
N VAL A 71 0.35 0.45 1.19
CA VAL A 71 -0.67 1.49 0.98
C VAL A 71 -0.46 2.63 1.98
N PRO A 72 -0.87 3.88 1.65
CA PRO A 72 -0.76 4.99 2.57
C PRO A 72 -1.84 4.90 3.65
N MET A 73 -1.44 5.00 4.91
CA MET A 73 -2.37 5.14 6.03
C MET A 73 -1.90 6.24 6.97
N ARG A 74 -2.83 6.85 7.71
CA ARG A 74 -2.43 7.68 8.85
C ARG A 74 -1.83 6.79 9.93
N GLN A 75 -0.93 7.35 10.74
CA GLN A 75 -0.30 6.60 11.84
C GLN A 75 -1.35 5.99 12.79
N THR A 76 -2.41 6.73 13.11
CA THR A 76 -3.48 6.26 14.00
C THR A 76 -4.29 5.11 13.38
N GLU A 77 -4.59 5.17 12.07
CA GLU A 77 -5.29 4.11 11.35
C GLU A 77 -4.44 2.84 11.26
N HIS A 78 -3.14 3.00 11.00
CA HIS A 78 -2.20 1.89 10.94
C HIS A 78 -2.04 1.19 12.30
N ILE A 79 -1.93 1.95 13.39
CA ILE A 79 -1.93 1.38 14.75
C ILE A 79 -3.25 0.63 15.02
N PHE A 80 -4.39 1.24 14.67
CA PHE A 80 -5.69 0.62 14.89
C PHE A 80 -5.85 -0.68 14.08
N GLN A 81 -5.35 -0.71 12.85
CA GLN A 81 -5.32 -1.90 11.99
C GLN A 81 -4.45 -3.00 12.61
N HIS A 82 -3.28 -2.67 13.19
CA HIS A 82 -2.47 -3.65 13.89
C HIS A 82 -3.16 -4.27 15.11
N GLN A 83 -3.95 -3.48 15.82
CA GLN A 83 -4.66 -3.93 17.03
C GLN A 83 -5.91 -4.78 16.72
N HIS A 84 -6.62 -4.46 15.63
CA HIS A 84 -7.95 -5.02 15.37
C HIS A 84 -8.07 -5.78 14.04
N GLY A 85 -7.01 -5.80 13.23
CA GLY A 85 -6.98 -6.40 11.91
C GLY A 85 -7.60 -5.53 10.81
N GLU A 86 -7.46 -6.01 9.57
CA GLU A 86 -7.97 -5.34 8.37
C GLU A 86 -9.50 -5.30 8.30
N SER A 87 -10.21 -6.18 9.03
CA SER A 87 -11.69 -6.24 9.03
C SER A 87 -12.34 -4.95 9.53
N ARG A 88 -11.64 -4.14 10.32
CA ARG A 88 -12.10 -2.82 10.75
C ARG A 88 -12.12 -1.77 9.64
N PHE A 89 -11.46 -2.05 8.52
CA PHE A 89 -11.31 -1.14 7.39
C PHE A 89 -11.75 -1.77 6.06
N GLY A 90 -12.72 -2.70 6.09
CA GLY A 90 -13.24 -3.35 4.88
C GLY A 90 -12.64 -4.72 4.58
N GLY A 91 -11.69 -5.20 5.39
CA GLY A 91 -11.13 -6.56 5.26
C GLY A 91 -10.07 -6.70 4.16
N LYS A 92 -9.64 -7.94 3.93
CA LYS A 92 -8.51 -8.25 3.03
C LYS A 92 -8.74 -7.76 1.60
N GLU A 93 -9.95 -7.96 1.10
CA GLU A 93 -10.35 -7.58 -0.26
C GLU A 93 -10.16 -6.08 -0.50
N PHE A 94 -10.60 -5.23 0.42
CA PHE A 94 -10.37 -3.79 0.35
C PHE A 94 -8.88 -3.45 0.24
N PHE A 95 -8.02 -4.06 1.06
CA PHE A 95 -6.57 -3.81 1.00
C PHE A 95 -5.96 -4.35 -0.29
N ASP A 96 -6.41 -5.50 -0.78
CA ASP A 96 -5.94 -6.07 -2.05
C ASP A 96 -6.30 -5.17 -3.24
N GLU A 97 -7.49 -4.57 -3.24
CA GLU A 97 -7.89 -3.55 -4.22
C GLU A 97 -7.03 -2.28 -4.10
N GLN A 98 -6.81 -1.78 -2.89
CA GLN A 98 -5.93 -0.61 -2.69
C GLN A 98 -4.51 -0.90 -3.17
N ARG A 99 -3.97 -2.11 -2.93
CA ARG A 99 -2.66 -2.51 -3.45
C ARG A 99 -2.58 -2.34 -4.97
N VAL A 100 -3.54 -2.93 -5.69
CA VAL A 100 -3.57 -2.86 -7.16
C VAL A 100 -3.72 -1.42 -7.63
N LYS A 101 -4.59 -0.64 -6.97
CA LYS A 101 -4.81 0.78 -7.27
C LYS A 101 -3.52 1.60 -7.14
N TYR A 102 -2.84 1.54 -5.99
CA TYR A 102 -1.63 2.33 -5.75
C TYR A 102 -0.46 1.85 -6.61
N LEU A 103 -0.37 0.55 -6.89
CA LEU A 103 0.62 0.02 -7.84
C LEU A 103 0.39 0.57 -9.25
N ARG A 104 -0.87 0.61 -9.71
CA ARG A 104 -1.22 1.19 -11.01
C ARG A 104 -0.89 2.68 -11.07
N MET A 105 -1.32 3.44 -10.05
CA MET A 105 -1.01 4.86 -9.94
C MET A 105 0.50 5.12 -9.96
N TRP A 106 1.29 4.30 -9.26
CA TRP A 106 2.75 4.40 -9.29
C TRP A 106 3.29 4.17 -10.69
N VAL A 107 2.83 3.15 -11.41
CA VAL A 107 3.32 2.86 -12.75
C VAL A 107 2.99 4.01 -13.72
N GLU A 108 1.87 4.70 -13.51
CA GLU A 108 1.35 5.75 -14.40
C GLU A 108 1.80 7.18 -14.07
N SER A 109 2.34 7.44 -12.87
CA SER A 109 2.72 8.80 -12.41
C SER A 109 3.96 9.39 -13.08
#